data_AF-A0A7M5X802-F1
#
_entry.id   AF-A0A7M5X802-F1
#
_cell.length_a   1.000
_cell.length_b   1.000
_cell.length_c   1.000
_cell.angle_alpha   90.00
_cell.angle_beta   90.00
_cell.angle_gamma   90.00
#
_symmetry.space_group_name_H-M   'P 1'
#
loop_
_entity.id
_entity.type
_entity.pdbx_description
1 polymer ?
#
loop_
_entity_poly.entity_id
_entity_poly.type
_entity_poly.pdbx_seq_one_letter_code
_entity_poly.pdbx_strand_id
1 'polypeptide(L)'
;MKLLLFVTVAFAFHVSECSATWESCQQILQSNPNAQSGIHTIYLPSGAYQVYCEMGINGGGYTFIPNKAVALMTPQDINILFRNKRDVLLRLANVDGTQPFTVIKPRRANGLSVQLSSYTGYTKPVNRHLGPYIFFGTHPFVHSHAGQTLGFISNHRHVTYKNCGKGVGANNLFAFFPNPKERPVSNYHIANLVYERQGVAVDWRATAKRPQSTRRIPENFFMFTEMHFGGCGTYTSSDRWAFSGTKHRALGVAIGLK
;
A
#
# COMPACT_ATOMS: atom_id res chain seq x y z
N MET A 1 -57.28 -53.56 -12.86
CA MET A 1 -56.05 -53.38 -12.07
C MET A 1 -54.93 -53.01 -13.04
N LYS A 2 -54.64 -51.72 -13.24
CA LYS A 2 -53.58 -51.22 -14.14
C LYS A 2 -52.44 -50.71 -13.28
N LEU A 3 -51.29 -51.36 -13.36
CA LEU A 3 -50.06 -51.00 -12.66
C LEU A 3 -49.34 -49.93 -13.49
N LEU A 4 -49.26 -48.70 -12.98
CA LEU A 4 -48.46 -47.63 -13.57
C LEU A 4 -47.07 -47.65 -12.94
N LEU A 5 -46.06 -47.98 -13.75
CA LEU A 5 -44.65 -47.83 -13.40
C LEU A 5 -44.25 -46.36 -13.56
N PHE A 6 -43.90 -45.69 -12.46
CA PHE A 6 -43.24 -44.39 -12.51
C PHE A 6 -41.72 -44.60 -12.58
N VAL A 7 -41.15 -44.38 -13.76
CA VAL A 7 -39.70 -44.30 -13.93
C VAL A 7 -39.26 -42.89 -13.49
N THR A 8 -38.60 -42.80 -12.34
CA THR A 8 -37.95 -41.56 -11.89
C THR A 8 -36.57 -41.47 -12.52
N VAL A 9 -36.41 -40.54 -13.45
CA VAL A 9 -35.09 -40.20 -14.02
C VAL A 9 -34.43 -39.19 -13.07
N ALA A 10 -33.42 -39.64 -12.34
CA ALA A 10 -32.56 -38.75 -11.55
C ALA A 10 -31.58 -38.03 -12.49
N PHE A 11 -31.80 -36.73 -12.73
CA PHE A 11 -30.80 -35.86 -13.36
C PHE A 11 -29.71 -35.54 -12.35
N ALA A 12 -28.54 -36.17 -12.51
CA ALA A 12 -27.34 -35.77 -11.80
C ALA A 12 -26.80 -34.47 -12.40
N PHE A 13 -27.11 -33.33 -11.76
CA PHE A 13 -26.45 -32.07 -12.04
C PHE A 13 -24.98 -32.19 -11.61
N HIS A 14 -24.07 -32.41 -12.57
CA HIS A 14 -22.67 -32.11 -12.35
C HIS A 14 -22.52 -30.59 -12.36
N VAL A 15 -22.52 -29.99 -11.16
CA VAL A 15 -22.04 -28.63 -10.98
C VAL A 15 -20.53 -28.69 -11.24
N SER A 16 -20.13 -28.33 -12.45
CA SER A 16 -18.73 -27.97 -12.70
C SER A 16 -18.48 -26.70 -11.89
N GLU A 17 -17.93 -26.86 -10.68
CA GLU A 17 -17.32 -25.75 -9.96
C GLU A 17 -16.11 -25.29 -10.78
N CYS A 18 -16.36 -24.40 -11.73
CA CYS A 18 -15.32 -23.55 -12.27
C CYS A 18 -14.86 -22.70 -11.09
N SER A 19 -13.84 -23.17 -10.35
CA SER A 19 -13.26 -22.44 -9.23
C SER A 19 -12.76 -21.11 -9.75
N ALA A 20 -13.57 -20.07 -9.64
CA ALA A 20 -13.22 -18.75 -10.12
C ALA A 20 -11.99 -18.27 -9.34
N THR A 21 -10.84 -18.22 -10.02
CA THR A 21 -9.58 -17.75 -9.45
C THR A 21 -9.52 -16.23 -9.61
N TRP A 22 -9.70 -15.51 -8.52
CA TRP A 22 -9.58 -14.06 -8.50
C TRP A 22 -8.13 -13.62 -8.27
N GLU A 23 -7.62 -12.70 -9.08
CA GLU A 23 -6.25 -12.19 -9.01
C GLU A 23 -6.10 -11.03 -8.01
N SER A 24 -7.21 -10.40 -7.60
CA SER A 24 -7.21 -9.25 -6.70
C SER A 24 -8.52 -9.10 -5.93
N CYS A 25 -8.47 -8.34 -4.84
CA CYS A 25 -9.66 -7.96 -4.08
C CYS A 25 -10.66 -7.14 -4.91
N GLN A 26 -10.18 -6.43 -5.94
CA GLN A 26 -11.05 -5.71 -6.86
C GLN A 26 -11.89 -6.67 -7.70
N GLN A 27 -11.30 -7.75 -8.22
CA GLN A 27 -12.05 -8.75 -8.99
C GLN A 27 -13.06 -9.48 -8.10
N ILE A 28 -12.69 -9.81 -6.86
CA ILE A 28 -13.62 -10.37 -5.86
C ILE A 28 -14.82 -9.44 -5.67
N LEU A 29 -14.57 -8.13 -5.45
CA LEU A 29 -15.65 -7.15 -5.23
C LEU A 29 -16.51 -6.92 -6.48
N GLN A 30 -15.93 -7.00 -7.67
CA GLN A 30 -16.68 -6.90 -8.93
C GLN A 30 -17.60 -8.11 -9.15
N SER A 31 -17.13 -9.31 -8.80
CA SER A 31 -17.93 -10.53 -8.91
C SER A 31 -18.99 -10.63 -7.81
N ASN A 32 -18.67 -10.17 -6.60
CA ASN A 32 -19.59 -10.13 -5.47
C ASN A 32 -19.56 -8.72 -4.82
N PRO A 33 -20.46 -7.81 -5.23
CA PRO A 33 -20.55 -6.47 -4.65
C PRO A 33 -20.81 -6.43 -3.14
N ASN A 34 -21.27 -7.54 -2.55
CA ASN A 34 -21.52 -7.66 -1.11
C ASN A 34 -20.33 -8.27 -0.34
N ALA A 35 -19.21 -8.53 -1.02
CA ALA A 35 -18.01 -9.08 -0.40
C ALA A 35 -17.55 -8.20 0.78
N GLN A 36 -17.29 -8.85 1.91
CA GLN A 36 -16.86 -8.17 3.13
C GLN A 36 -15.34 -8.00 3.16
N SER A 37 -14.88 -6.91 3.78
CA SER A 37 -13.47 -6.74 4.11
C SER A 37 -12.99 -7.86 5.03
N GLY A 38 -11.79 -8.40 4.79
CA GLY A 38 -11.26 -9.55 5.53
C GLY A 38 -10.12 -10.24 4.79
N ILE A 39 -9.70 -11.42 5.27
CA ILE A 39 -8.71 -12.24 4.58
C ILE A 39 -9.38 -13.01 3.45
N HIS A 40 -8.82 -12.91 2.24
CA HIS A 40 -9.23 -13.67 1.06
C HIS A 40 -8.02 -14.31 0.41
N THR A 41 -8.25 -15.37 -0.36
CA THR A 41 -7.23 -15.96 -1.22
C THR A 41 -7.32 -15.34 -2.60
N ILE A 42 -6.19 -14.90 -3.12
CA ILE A 42 -6.02 -14.51 -4.53
C ILE A 42 -5.00 -15.41 -5.21
N TYR A 43 -5.09 -15.51 -6.53
CA TYR A 43 -4.20 -16.32 -7.35
C TYR A 43 -3.43 -15.43 -8.31
N LEU A 44 -2.12 -15.43 -8.18
CA LEU A 44 -1.20 -14.65 -9.00
C LEU A 44 -0.24 -15.61 -9.72
N PRO A 45 0.46 -15.16 -10.78
CA PRO A 45 1.45 -15.97 -11.49
C PRO A 45 2.46 -16.68 -10.60
N SER A 46 2.90 -16.06 -9.50
CA SER A 46 3.85 -16.67 -8.56
C SER A 46 3.23 -17.60 -7.52
N GLY A 47 1.90 -17.68 -7.42
CA GLY A 47 1.21 -18.57 -6.50
C GLY A 47 -0.07 -18.00 -5.89
N ALA A 48 -0.63 -18.76 -4.95
CA ALA A 48 -1.80 -18.35 -4.17
C ALA A 48 -1.36 -17.58 -2.91
N TYR A 49 -2.07 -16.48 -2.61
CA TYR A 49 -1.76 -15.61 -1.49
C TYR A 49 -2.98 -15.29 -0.66
N GLN A 50 -2.86 -15.43 0.67
CA GLN A 50 -3.82 -14.85 1.61
C GLN A 50 -3.52 -13.37 1.79
N VAL A 51 -4.46 -12.53 1.35
CA VAL A 51 -4.37 -11.07 1.38
C VAL A 51 -5.51 -10.50 2.21
N TYR A 52 -5.33 -9.29 2.73
CA TYR A 52 -6.45 -8.57 3.33
C TYR A 52 -7.12 -7.71 2.27
N CYS A 53 -8.40 -7.96 2.03
CA CYS A 53 -9.23 -7.13 1.16
C CYS A 53 -9.93 -6.05 1.96
N GLU A 54 -9.77 -4.79 1.54
CA GLU A 54 -10.60 -3.68 2.01
C GLU A 54 -11.66 -3.36 0.96
N MET A 55 -12.91 -3.70 1.27
CA MET A 55 -14.06 -3.60 0.36
C MET A 55 -14.90 -2.34 0.58
N GLY A 56 -14.71 -1.60 1.67
CA GLY A 56 -15.57 -0.45 2.01
C GLY A 56 -14.95 0.92 1.75
N ILE A 57 -13.65 1.08 2.01
CA ILE A 57 -13.01 2.39 1.97
C ILE A 57 -12.75 2.82 0.52
N ASN A 58 -13.12 4.06 0.16
CA ASN A 58 -12.88 4.67 -1.16
C ASN A 58 -13.35 3.78 -2.34
N GLY A 59 -14.52 3.16 -2.21
CA GLY A 59 -15.09 2.27 -3.23
C GLY A 59 -14.48 0.86 -3.26
N GLY A 60 -13.68 0.49 -2.25
CA GLY A 60 -13.27 -0.89 -1.99
C GLY A 60 -12.35 -1.52 -3.01
N GLY A 61 -12.08 -2.81 -2.85
CA GLY A 61 -11.28 -3.62 -3.77
C GLY A 61 -9.76 -3.49 -3.58
N TYR A 62 -9.31 -2.92 -2.47
CA TYR A 62 -7.86 -2.82 -2.19
C TYR A 62 -7.31 -4.14 -1.67
N THR A 63 -6.19 -4.56 -2.26
CA THR A 63 -5.46 -5.76 -1.90
C THR A 63 -4.24 -5.37 -1.06
N PHE A 64 -4.28 -5.67 0.24
CA PHE A 64 -3.12 -5.49 1.13
C PHE A 64 -2.20 -6.70 1.08
N ILE A 65 -0.92 -6.45 0.91
CA ILE A 65 0.11 -7.49 0.77
C ILE A 65 0.71 -7.77 2.16
N PRO A 66 0.71 -9.02 2.66
CA PRO A 66 1.32 -9.35 3.94
C PRO A 66 2.85 -9.43 3.83
N ASN A 67 3.53 -9.26 4.96
CA ASN A 67 4.99 -9.24 5.09
C ASN A 67 5.68 -10.44 4.42
N LYS A 68 5.14 -11.65 4.61
CA LYS A 68 5.69 -12.89 4.04
C LYS A 68 5.58 -12.96 2.51
N ALA A 69 4.53 -12.36 1.93
CA ALA A 69 4.29 -12.44 0.50
C ALA A 69 5.27 -11.57 -0.32
N VAL A 70 5.78 -10.48 0.26
CA VAL A 70 6.71 -9.56 -0.43
C VAL A 70 7.96 -10.27 -0.96
N ALA A 71 8.46 -11.28 -0.24
CA ALA A 71 9.64 -12.05 -0.67
C ALA A 71 9.33 -13.15 -1.70
N LEU A 72 8.05 -13.49 -1.88
CA LEU A 72 7.59 -14.59 -2.74
C LEU A 72 7.00 -14.08 -4.06
N MET A 73 6.42 -12.88 -4.04
CA MET A 73 5.86 -12.23 -5.22
C MET A 73 6.95 -11.84 -6.22
N THR A 74 6.52 -11.59 -7.45
CA THR A 74 7.30 -11.12 -8.58
C THR A 74 6.85 -9.71 -8.97
N PRO A 75 7.66 -8.96 -9.75
CA PRO A 75 7.21 -7.68 -10.32
C PRO A 75 5.92 -7.80 -11.15
N GLN A 76 5.69 -8.95 -11.80
CA GLN A 76 4.48 -9.18 -12.58
C GLN A 76 3.23 -9.21 -11.69
N ASP A 77 3.31 -9.82 -10.50
CA ASP A 77 2.19 -9.85 -9.56
C ASP A 77 1.81 -8.44 -9.10
N ILE A 78 2.81 -7.59 -8.82
CA ILE A 78 2.58 -6.18 -8.48
C ILE A 78 1.91 -5.42 -9.62
N ASN A 79 2.29 -5.69 -10.88
CA ASN A 79 1.65 -5.09 -12.05
C ASN A 79 0.18 -5.50 -12.19
N ILE A 80 -0.16 -6.75 -11.83
CA ILE A 80 -1.55 -7.24 -11.81
C ILE A 80 -2.34 -6.55 -10.70
N LEU A 81 -1.78 -6.51 -9.48
CA LEU A 81 -2.44 -5.91 -8.31
C LEU A 81 -2.61 -4.39 -8.42
N PHE A 82 -1.78 -3.71 -9.20
CA PHE A 82 -1.80 -2.25 -9.36
C PHE A 82 -2.08 -1.82 -10.80
N ARG A 83 -3.09 -2.43 -11.43
CA ARG A 83 -3.42 -2.21 -12.84
C ARG A 83 -3.98 -0.81 -13.09
N ASN A 84 -4.81 -0.28 -12.19
CA ASN A 84 -5.49 1.01 -12.42
C ASN A 84 -4.61 2.23 -12.14
N LYS A 85 -3.62 2.11 -11.24
CA LYS A 85 -2.64 3.16 -10.90
C LYS A 85 -3.23 4.52 -10.50
N ARG A 86 -4.49 4.55 -10.07
CA ARG A 86 -5.23 5.78 -9.74
C ARG A 86 -5.00 6.24 -8.32
N ASP A 87 -5.02 5.30 -7.39
CA ASP A 87 -4.81 5.55 -5.98
C ASP A 87 -4.23 4.34 -5.27
N VAL A 88 -3.66 4.59 -4.10
CA VAL A 88 -3.20 3.58 -3.15
C VAL A 88 -3.84 3.88 -1.81
N LEU A 89 -4.27 2.84 -1.10
CA LEU A 89 -4.78 2.96 0.25
C LEU A 89 -3.69 2.53 1.24
N LEU A 90 -3.23 3.46 2.07
CA LEU A 90 -2.28 3.18 3.13
C LEU A 90 -3.00 3.09 4.46
N ARG A 91 -2.66 2.09 5.27
CA ARG A 91 -3.10 1.96 6.67
C ARG A 91 -1.91 2.16 7.58
N LEU A 92 -2.06 3.00 8.58
CA LEU A 92 -1.00 3.31 9.54
C LEU A 92 -1.27 2.52 10.82
N ALA A 93 -0.31 1.78 11.35
CA ALA A 93 -0.43 1.17 12.68
C ALA A 93 0.01 2.19 13.72
N ASN A 94 -0.92 2.82 14.43
CA ASN A 94 -0.57 3.81 15.44
C ASN A 94 -0.16 3.15 16.76
N VAL A 95 0.62 3.89 17.57
CA VAL A 95 1.08 3.46 18.90
C VAL A 95 -0.09 3.21 19.87
N ASP A 96 -1.21 3.91 19.69
CA ASP A 96 -2.44 3.73 20.48
C ASP A 96 -3.29 2.52 20.01
N GLY A 97 -2.78 1.72 19.08
CA GLY A 97 -3.46 0.57 18.50
C GLY A 97 -4.47 0.91 17.39
N THR A 98 -4.77 2.19 17.17
CA THR A 98 -5.66 2.60 16.07
C THR A 98 -5.00 2.37 14.71
N GLN A 99 -5.84 2.16 13.69
CA GLN A 99 -5.37 1.95 12.32
C GLN A 99 -6.05 2.91 11.33
N PRO A 100 -5.74 4.22 11.38
CA PRO A 100 -6.31 5.16 10.42
C PRO A 100 -5.74 4.90 9.02
N PHE A 101 -6.40 5.48 8.02
CA PHE A 101 -6.04 5.31 6.62
C PHE A 101 -5.80 6.64 5.91
N THR A 102 -4.99 6.58 4.84
CA THR A 102 -4.87 7.63 3.84
C THR A 102 -5.04 7.03 2.45
N VAL A 103 -5.88 7.64 1.62
CA VAL A 103 -5.94 7.37 0.18
C VAL A 103 -5.04 8.38 -0.52
N ILE A 104 -3.99 7.89 -1.18
CA ILE A 104 -3.03 8.71 -1.91
C ILE A 104 -3.37 8.71 -3.40
N LYS A 105 -3.44 9.90 -4.00
CA LYS A 105 -3.67 10.16 -5.42
C LYS A 105 -2.54 11.02 -6.00
N PRO A 106 -2.22 10.90 -7.30
CA PRO A 106 -1.24 11.75 -7.93
C PRO A 106 -1.75 13.20 -7.99
N ARG A 107 -0.87 14.18 -7.81
CA ARG A 107 -1.21 15.62 -7.92
C ARG A 107 -1.17 16.14 -9.36
N ARG A 108 -0.45 15.47 -10.26
CA ARG A 108 -0.34 15.78 -11.68
C ARG A 108 -0.62 14.52 -12.51
N ALA A 109 -1.01 14.70 -13.77
CA ALA A 109 -1.08 13.60 -14.73
C ALA A 109 0.33 13.07 -14.98
N ASN A 110 0.74 12.09 -14.18
CA ASN A 110 1.71 11.03 -14.44
C ASN A 110 1.77 10.17 -13.19
N GLY A 111 1.34 8.92 -13.39
CA GLY A 111 0.72 8.06 -12.42
C GLY A 111 1.64 7.53 -11.36
N LEU A 112 1.02 7.17 -10.24
CA LEU A 112 1.63 6.41 -9.17
C LEU A 112 2.43 5.22 -9.74
N SER A 113 3.57 4.93 -9.12
CA SER A 113 4.40 3.78 -9.47
C SER A 113 4.51 2.87 -8.25
N VAL A 114 4.19 1.60 -8.41
CA VAL A 114 4.48 0.57 -7.41
C VAL A 114 5.43 -0.43 -8.04
N GLN A 115 6.53 -0.75 -7.36
CA GLN A 115 7.58 -1.64 -7.87
C GLN A 115 7.99 -2.62 -6.76
N LEU A 116 8.40 -3.84 -7.13
CA LEU A 116 8.95 -4.80 -6.18
C LEU A 116 10.47 -4.73 -6.21
N SER A 117 11.08 -4.40 -5.08
CA SER A 117 12.54 -4.33 -4.88
C SER A 117 13.31 -3.55 -5.97
N SER A 118 12.64 -2.58 -6.57
CA SER A 118 13.17 -1.70 -7.62
C SER A 118 12.83 -0.24 -7.29
N TYR A 119 13.53 0.69 -7.93
CA TYR A 119 13.39 2.13 -7.73
C TYR A 119 13.55 2.90 -9.05
N THR A 120 13.21 2.28 -10.17
CA THR A 120 13.39 2.87 -11.51
C THR A 120 12.66 4.21 -11.60
N GLY A 121 13.41 5.28 -11.91
CA GLY A 121 12.89 6.65 -11.99
C GLY A 121 12.86 7.42 -10.66
N TYR A 122 13.44 6.87 -9.59
CA TYR A 122 13.45 7.45 -8.25
C TYR A 122 14.81 7.34 -7.55
N THR A 123 14.95 8.04 -6.42
CA THR A 123 16.11 7.86 -5.54
C THR A 123 16.09 6.46 -4.92
N LYS A 124 17.27 5.86 -4.80
CA LYS A 124 17.45 4.56 -4.15
C LYS A 124 17.04 4.65 -2.66
N PRO A 125 16.16 3.77 -2.17
CA PRO A 125 15.85 3.70 -0.74
C PRO A 125 17.10 3.42 0.10
N VAL A 126 17.20 4.12 1.23
CA VAL A 126 18.35 4.01 2.14
C VAL A 126 18.35 2.65 2.83
N ASN A 127 17.17 2.19 3.28
CA ASN A 127 17.01 0.94 4.02
C ASN A 127 16.85 -0.32 3.15
N ARG A 128 17.28 -0.30 1.88
CA ARG A 128 17.17 -1.47 0.98
C ARG A 128 17.89 -2.72 1.48
N HIS A 129 18.83 -2.59 2.41
CA HIS A 129 19.54 -3.72 3.02
C HIS A 129 18.65 -4.56 3.95
N LEU A 130 17.45 -4.10 4.30
CA LEU A 130 16.49 -4.83 5.13
C LEU A 130 15.83 -6.03 4.41
N GLY A 131 16.02 -6.15 3.09
CA GLY A 131 15.51 -7.25 2.27
C GLY A 131 14.58 -6.77 1.15
N PRO A 132 13.80 -7.68 0.53
CA PRO A 132 12.78 -7.32 -0.46
C PRO A 132 11.79 -6.30 0.09
N TYR A 133 11.33 -5.39 -0.75
CA TYR A 133 10.46 -4.29 -0.35
C TYR A 133 9.46 -3.91 -1.44
N ILE A 134 8.33 -3.32 -1.03
CA ILE A 134 7.42 -2.65 -1.95
C ILE A 134 7.84 -1.19 -2.04
N PHE A 135 8.09 -0.71 -3.24
CA PHE A 135 8.36 0.68 -3.54
C PHE A 135 7.09 1.37 -4.00
N PHE A 136 6.83 2.59 -3.53
CA PHE A 136 5.70 3.41 -3.98
C PHE A 136 6.15 4.84 -4.27
N GLY A 137 6.14 5.21 -5.54
CA GLY A 137 6.48 6.54 -6.02
C GLY A 137 5.25 7.34 -6.43
N THR A 138 5.21 8.63 -6.07
CA THR A 138 4.13 9.54 -6.49
C THR A 138 4.60 10.61 -7.48
N HIS A 139 5.90 10.76 -7.67
CA HIS A 139 6.51 11.73 -8.58
C HIS A 139 7.95 11.30 -8.92
N PRO A 140 8.25 10.89 -10.16
CA PRO A 140 9.60 10.47 -10.56
C PRO A 140 10.52 11.68 -10.80
N PHE A 141 11.83 11.48 -10.68
CA PHE A 141 12.78 12.60 -10.73
C PHE A 141 12.89 13.30 -12.08
N VAL A 142 12.55 12.59 -13.17
CA VAL A 142 12.61 13.10 -14.55
C VAL A 142 11.63 14.25 -14.81
N HIS A 143 10.64 14.44 -13.93
CA HIS A 143 9.63 15.50 -14.04
C HIS A 143 9.81 16.63 -13.03
N SER A 144 10.91 16.59 -12.26
CA SER A 144 11.21 17.58 -11.24
C SER A 144 12.17 18.65 -11.72
N HIS A 145 11.90 19.90 -11.36
CA HIS A 145 12.80 21.04 -11.57
C HIS A 145 12.91 21.88 -10.29
N ALA A 146 13.96 22.69 -10.21
CA ALA A 146 14.22 23.55 -9.05
C ALA A 146 13.08 24.55 -8.80
N GLY A 147 12.77 24.83 -7.53
CA GLY A 147 11.70 25.74 -7.11
C GLY A 147 10.27 25.18 -7.23
N GLN A 148 10.10 24.05 -7.92
CA GLN A 148 8.80 23.41 -8.12
C GLN A 148 8.16 23.02 -6.79
N THR A 149 6.85 23.25 -6.65
CA THR A 149 6.07 22.63 -5.57
C THR A 149 5.75 21.19 -5.94
N LEU A 150 6.30 20.24 -5.20
CA LEU A 150 6.08 18.80 -5.34
C LEU A 150 5.08 18.31 -4.29
N GLY A 151 4.64 17.06 -4.40
CA GLY A 151 3.72 16.46 -3.43
C GLY A 151 2.72 15.50 -4.05
N PHE A 152 1.67 15.21 -3.29
CA PHE A 152 0.59 14.30 -3.66
C PHE A 152 -0.73 14.75 -3.01
N ILE A 153 -1.83 14.09 -3.36
CA ILE A 153 -3.11 14.28 -2.70
C ILE A 153 -3.29 13.14 -1.70
N SER A 154 -3.65 13.47 -0.45
CA SER A 154 -3.96 12.50 0.60
C SER A 154 -5.31 12.81 1.21
N ASN A 155 -6.27 11.89 1.13
CA ASN A 155 -7.63 12.08 1.65
C ASN A 155 -8.26 13.42 1.22
N HIS A 156 -8.10 13.78 -0.06
CA HIS A 156 -8.55 15.04 -0.69
C HIS A 156 -7.79 16.31 -0.29
N ARG A 157 -6.72 16.22 0.52
CA ARG A 157 -5.86 17.36 0.86
C ARG A 157 -4.56 17.31 0.06
N HIS A 158 -4.10 18.46 -0.40
CA HIS A 158 -2.78 18.60 -1.01
C HIS A 158 -1.70 18.57 0.06
N VAL A 159 -0.83 17.56 0.02
CA VAL A 159 0.34 17.44 0.87
C VAL A 159 1.55 17.81 0.02
N THR A 160 2.16 18.97 0.29
CA THR A 160 3.12 19.57 -0.63
C THR A 160 4.37 20.10 0.07
N TYR A 161 5.44 20.25 -0.71
CA TYR A 161 6.70 20.83 -0.26
C TYR A 161 7.43 21.47 -1.44
N LYS A 162 8.47 22.26 -1.17
CA LYS A 162 9.29 22.93 -2.20
C LYS A 162 10.50 22.07 -2.57
N ASN A 163 10.75 21.91 -3.86
CA ASN A 163 12.04 21.42 -4.34
C ASN A 163 13.08 22.54 -4.25
N CYS A 164 13.85 22.59 -3.17
CA CYS A 164 14.94 23.54 -3.01
C CYS A 164 16.28 23.06 -3.58
N GLY A 165 16.34 21.85 -4.16
CA GLY A 165 17.57 21.32 -4.73
C GLY A 165 17.99 22.11 -5.97
N LYS A 166 19.31 22.24 -6.18
CA LYS A 166 19.88 22.77 -7.42
C LYS A 166 19.78 21.69 -8.52
N GLY A 167 18.63 21.56 -9.18
CA GLY A 167 18.49 20.78 -10.42
C GLY A 167 17.29 19.82 -10.53
N VAL A 168 17.33 19.00 -11.60
CA VAL A 168 16.48 17.83 -11.85
C VAL A 168 16.92 16.68 -10.93
N GLY A 169 16.02 16.01 -10.20
CA GLY A 169 16.43 14.98 -9.24
C GLY A 169 15.52 14.75 -8.04
N ALA A 170 14.71 15.74 -7.66
CA ALA A 170 13.74 15.56 -6.58
C ALA A 170 12.66 14.55 -6.97
N ASN A 171 12.22 13.73 -6.03
CA ASN A 171 11.17 12.74 -6.25
C ASN A 171 10.41 12.51 -4.95
N ASN A 172 9.31 11.75 -5.03
CA ASN A 172 8.51 11.35 -3.88
C ASN A 172 8.46 9.83 -3.83
N LEU A 173 9.01 9.24 -2.78
CA LEU A 173 8.91 7.80 -2.57
C LEU A 173 8.58 7.42 -1.13
N PHE A 174 7.84 6.32 -1.04
CA PHE A 174 7.73 5.46 0.12
C PHE A 174 8.39 4.12 -0.20
N ALA A 175 8.99 3.49 0.80
CA ALA A 175 9.45 2.11 0.70
C ALA A 175 9.01 1.33 1.93
N PHE A 176 8.39 0.18 1.72
CA PHE A 176 7.80 -0.68 2.74
C PHE A 176 8.61 -1.96 2.88
N PHE A 177 9.24 -2.14 4.03
CA PHE A 177 10.16 -3.23 4.33
C PHE A 177 9.57 -4.17 5.38
N PRO A 178 9.30 -5.44 5.04
CA PRO A 178 8.90 -6.45 6.02
C PRO A 178 9.96 -6.72 7.11
N ASN A 179 11.26 -6.57 6.76
CA ASN A 179 12.41 -6.80 7.63
C ASN A 179 12.31 -8.07 8.52
N PRO A 180 12.06 -9.27 7.96
CA PRO A 180 11.79 -10.48 8.75
C PRO A 180 13.02 -10.99 9.52
N LYS A 181 14.21 -10.47 9.20
CA LYS A 181 15.48 -10.79 9.88
C LYS A 181 15.85 -9.75 10.94
N GLU A 182 14.96 -8.80 11.21
CA GLU A 182 15.15 -7.73 12.21
C GLU A 182 16.50 -7.02 12.07
N ARG A 183 16.91 -6.77 10.81
CA ARG A 183 18.17 -6.10 10.54
C ARG A 183 18.12 -4.66 11.08
N PRO A 184 19.26 -4.12 11.58
CA PRO A 184 19.32 -2.74 12.04
C PRO A 184 18.91 -1.75 10.94
N VAL A 185 18.07 -0.79 11.32
CA VAL A 185 17.68 0.34 10.48
C VAL A 185 18.87 1.30 10.33
N SER A 186 18.97 1.95 9.17
CA SER A 186 20.02 2.93 8.90
C SER A 186 19.95 4.12 9.86
N ASN A 187 21.12 4.61 10.29
CA ASN A 187 21.26 5.84 11.07
C ASN A 187 21.23 7.13 10.20
N TYR A 188 20.92 7.03 8.91
CA TYR A 188 20.87 8.19 8.02
C TYR A 188 19.89 9.24 8.54
N HIS A 189 20.37 10.47 8.71
CA HIS A 189 19.64 11.60 9.29
C HIS A 189 19.07 11.35 10.71
N ILE A 190 19.61 10.41 11.50
CA ILE A 190 19.09 10.11 12.84
C ILE A 190 19.09 11.34 13.77
N ALA A 191 20.08 12.22 13.65
CA ALA A 191 20.17 13.45 14.45
C ALA A 191 19.22 14.57 13.98
N ASN A 192 18.63 14.46 12.79
CA ASN A 192 17.72 15.48 12.24
C ASN A 192 16.27 15.06 12.45
N LEU A 193 15.71 15.44 13.61
CA LEU A 193 14.32 15.15 13.97
C LEU A 193 13.30 16.17 13.47
N VAL A 194 13.72 17.14 12.64
CA VAL A 194 12.82 18.19 12.12
C VAL A 194 11.65 17.56 11.36
N TYR A 195 11.92 16.53 10.57
CA TYR A 195 10.93 15.83 9.76
C TYR A 195 9.87 15.06 10.57
N GLU A 196 10.16 14.81 11.85
CA GLU A 196 9.25 14.11 12.73
C GLU A 196 8.22 15.04 13.36
N ARG A 197 8.56 16.33 13.43
CA ARG A 197 7.76 17.36 14.09
C ARG A 197 7.02 18.25 13.10
N GLN A 198 7.54 18.39 11.87
CA GLN A 198 6.94 19.24 10.84
C GLN A 198 7.22 18.77 9.41
N GLY A 199 6.51 19.39 8.46
CA GLY A 199 6.71 19.21 7.02
C GLY A 199 5.91 18.03 6.45
N VAL A 200 6.25 17.67 5.21
CA VAL A 200 5.43 16.82 4.34
C VAL A 200 5.04 15.46 4.96
N ALA A 201 5.91 14.85 5.78
CA ALA A 201 5.61 13.59 6.45
C ALA A 201 4.56 13.74 7.55
N VAL A 202 4.68 14.80 8.37
CA VAL A 202 3.71 15.13 9.42
C VAL A 202 2.39 15.54 8.80
N ASP A 203 2.42 16.38 7.76
CA ASP A 203 1.23 16.84 7.04
C ASP A 203 0.46 15.66 6.44
N TRP A 204 1.18 14.69 5.84
CA TRP A 204 0.57 13.45 5.35
C TRP A 204 -0.12 12.67 6.46
N ARG A 205 0.58 12.36 7.57
CA ARG A 205 -0.02 11.60 8.68
C ARG A 205 -1.21 12.34 9.30
N ALA A 206 -1.20 13.67 9.32
CA ALA A 206 -2.30 14.50 9.78
C ALA A 206 -3.55 14.44 8.88
N THR A 207 -3.42 13.97 7.63
CA THR A 207 -4.58 13.72 6.76
C THR A 207 -5.30 12.40 7.06
N ALA A 208 -4.72 11.52 7.88
CA ALA A 208 -5.27 10.19 8.13
C ALA A 208 -6.66 10.25 8.76
N LYS A 209 -7.56 9.39 8.28
CA LYS A 209 -8.95 9.29 8.73
C LYS A 209 -9.17 7.97 9.45
N ARG A 210 -10.03 7.97 10.47
CA ARG A 210 -10.46 6.71 11.10
C ARG A 210 -11.37 5.96 10.12
N PRO A 211 -11.17 4.64 9.92
CA PRO A 211 -12.15 3.83 9.20
C PRO A 211 -13.49 3.85 9.95
N GLN A 212 -14.61 3.78 9.22
CA GLN A 212 -15.93 3.65 9.83
C GLN A 212 -16.10 2.31 10.54
N SER A 213 -15.51 1.25 9.98
CA SER A 213 -15.49 -0.07 10.59
C SER A 213 -14.45 -0.15 11.71
N THR A 214 -14.78 -0.89 12.76
CA THR A 214 -13.85 -1.27 13.85
C THR A 214 -12.87 -2.38 13.44
N ARG A 215 -13.03 -2.98 12.25
CA ARG A 215 -12.15 -4.05 11.75
C ARG A 215 -10.71 -3.55 11.62
N ARG A 216 -9.80 -4.37 12.13
CA ARG A 216 -8.35 -4.14 12.07
C ARG A 216 -7.72 -5.08 11.06
N ILE A 217 -6.74 -4.57 10.33
CA ILE A 217 -5.84 -5.39 9.53
C ILE A 217 -4.88 -6.09 10.52
N PRO A 218 -4.59 -7.38 10.33
CA PRO A 218 -3.59 -8.08 11.13
C PRO A 218 -2.21 -7.40 11.09
N GLU A 219 -1.43 -7.53 12.16
CA GLU A 219 -0.16 -6.79 12.31
C GLU A 219 0.90 -7.22 11.28
N ASN A 220 0.84 -8.45 10.79
CA ASN A 220 1.74 -8.99 9.78
C ASN A 220 1.58 -8.40 8.36
N PHE A 221 0.77 -7.35 8.20
CA PHE A 221 0.66 -6.54 6.98
C PHE A 221 1.37 -5.18 7.11
N PHE A 222 1.69 -4.76 8.33
CA PHE A 222 2.36 -3.49 8.56
C PHE A 222 3.86 -3.67 8.47
N MET A 223 4.50 -2.78 7.72
CA MET A 223 5.92 -2.83 7.38
C MET A 223 6.64 -1.61 7.94
N PHE A 224 7.93 -1.78 8.23
CA PHE A 224 8.81 -0.65 8.43
C PHE A 224 8.76 0.23 7.18
N THR A 225 8.58 1.53 7.36
CA THR A 225 8.33 2.43 6.22
C THR A 225 9.33 3.55 6.20
N GLU A 226 9.99 3.74 5.05
CA GLU A 226 10.83 4.89 4.74
C GLU A 226 10.05 5.87 3.86
N MET A 227 10.20 7.17 4.12
CA MET A 227 9.84 8.24 3.18
C MET A 227 11.09 8.99 2.78
N HIS A 228 11.32 9.14 1.48
CA HIS A 228 12.47 9.87 0.95
C HIS A 228 12.02 10.81 -0.17
N PHE A 229 11.95 12.09 0.16
CA PHE A 229 11.43 13.15 -0.69
C PHE A 229 12.55 14.17 -0.91
N GLY A 230 12.96 14.37 -2.16
CA GLY A 230 14.11 15.21 -2.50
C GLY A 230 13.93 16.71 -2.22
N GLY A 231 14.98 17.52 -2.43
CA GLY A 231 14.92 18.97 -2.20
C GLY A 231 14.72 19.34 -0.73
N CYS A 232 13.77 20.24 -0.42
CA CYS A 232 13.35 20.53 0.97
C CYS A 232 12.21 19.59 1.44
N GLY A 233 12.14 18.38 0.89
CA GLY A 233 11.13 17.41 1.26
C GLY A 233 11.39 16.83 2.65
N THR A 234 11.73 15.55 2.68
CA THR A 234 11.93 14.83 3.94
C THR A 234 12.79 13.59 3.71
N TYR A 235 13.57 13.23 4.71
CA TYR A 235 13.93 11.84 4.92
C TYR A 235 13.43 11.44 6.30
N THR A 236 12.57 10.44 6.37
CA THR A 236 12.04 9.93 7.64
C THR A 236 11.72 8.44 7.54
N SER A 237 11.50 7.80 8.70
CA SER A 237 11.15 6.39 8.79
C SER A 237 10.32 6.08 10.03
N SER A 238 9.58 4.96 9.99
CA SER A 238 8.55 4.65 10.99
C SER A 238 9.09 4.38 12.40
N ASP A 239 10.35 3.98 12.54
CA ASP A 239 11.04 3.90 13.83
C ASP A 239 11.13 5.27 14.53
N ARG A 240 11.20 6.37 13.78
CA ARG A 240 11.28 7.74 14.33
C ARG A 240 9.91 8.38 14.58
N TRP A 241 8.90 8.05 13.77
CA TRP A 241 7.55 8.62 13.91
C TRP A 241 6.95 8.34 15.29
N ALA A 242 7.25 7.14 15.80
CA ALA A 242 6.82 6.67 17.11
C ALA A 242 7.35 7.52 18.27
N PHE A 243 8.38 8.36 18.09
CA PHE A 243 8.97 9.19 19.16
C PHE A 243 8.88 10.70 18.87
N SER A 244 8.09 11.08 17.86
CA SER A 244 7.99 12.46 17.39
C SER A 244 7.39 13.48 18.38
N GLY A 245 6.78 13.02 19.49
CA GLY A 245 6.01 13.87 20.39
C GLY A 245 4.73 14.45 19.78
N THR A 246 4.39 14.10 18.54
CA THR A 246 3.15 14.51 17.87
C THR A 246 2.01 13.55 18.19
N LYS A 247 0.76 13.96 17.94
CA LYS A 247 -0.41 13.07 18.04
C LYS A 247 -0.50 12.01 16.93
N HIS A 248 0.42 12.03 15.96
CA HIS A 248 0.37 11.23 14.73
C HIS A 248 1.53 10.21 14.67
N ARG A 249 1.63 9.39 15.73
CA ARG A 249 2.68 8.38 15.91
C ARG A 249 2.26 7.06 15.26
N ALA A 250 3.08 6.55 14.34
CA ALA A 250 2.85 5.28 13.67
C ALA A 250 4.09 4.38 13.74
N LEU A 251 3.88 3.08 13.93
CA LEU A 251 4.89 2.02 14.04
C LEU A 251 5.28 1.47 12.66
N GLY A 252 4.35 1.52 11.70
CA GLY A 252 4.53 1.01 10.35
C GLY A 252 3.30 1.27 9.49
N VAL A 253 3.39 0.87 8.22
CA VAL A 253 2.35 1.12 7.22
C VAL A 253 2.10 -0.14 6.42
N ALA A 254 0.83 -0.43 6.17
CA ALA A 254 0.39 -1.44 5.20
C ALA A 254 -0.06 -0.74 3.92
N ILE A 255 0.27 -1.31 2.77
CA ILE A 255 -0.08 -0.79 1.44
C ILE A 255 -1.13 -1.67 0.75
N GLY A 256 -2.23 -1.04 0.33
CA GLY A 256 -3.32 -1.66 -0.43
C GLY A 256 -3.33 -1.19 -1.88
N LEU A 257 -3.32 -2.15 -2.81
CA LEU A 257 -3.26 -1.92 -4.27
C LEU A 257 -4.58 -2.26 -4.97
N LYS A 258 -4.89 -1.53 -6.04
CA LYS A 258 -6.08 -1.69 -6.89
C LYS A 258 -5.83 -1.17 -8.31
#